data_AF-A0AAD7YMM8-F1
#
_entry.id   AF-A0AAD7YMM8-F1
#
_cell.length_a   1.000
_cell.length_b   1.000
_cell.length_c   1.000
_cell.angle_alpha   90.00
_cell.angle_beta   90.00
_cell.angle_gamma   90.00
#
_symmetry.space_group_name_H-M   'P 1'
#
loop_
_entity.id
_entity.type
_entity.pdbx_description
1 polymer ?
#
loop_
_entity_poly.entity_id
_entity_poly.type
_entity_poly.pdbx_seq_one_letter_code
_entity_poly.pdbx_strand_id
1 'polypeptide(L)'
;MTVDIPVYKRCCFCVPLRYGLLGWGYFKMTADAFFVIYLSLSMIRYVMMMKSCTDHNHRSQILEDLILPMIADAVFIVDFMATIMFIVGGHKKSVKLMRVFYFKSIAMFMFTLILTATSVVLAIQNFMLRDMLFWDRTMLMFSFYFVVLAVQTYFLILLRSEIIKLWTNTKIRFMNNATEGKFTKNCEEIGEEEEIREEEEINMEDT
;
A
#
# COMPACT_ATOMS: atom_id res chain seq x y z
N MET A 1 -10.18 -22.67 14.92
CA MET A 1 -11.08 -21.78 14.15
C MET A 1 -10.23 -20.93 13.23
N THR A 2 -10.12 -21.33 11.96
CA THR A 2 -9.52 -20.50 10.92
C THR A 2 -10.54 -19.41 10.58
N VAL A 3 -10.25 -18.18 11.00
CA VAL A 3 -11.07 -17.02 10.64
C VAL A 3 -10.88 -16.80 9.14
N ASP A 4 -11.85 -17.26 8.34
CA ASP A 4 -11.89 -17.00 6.91
C ASP A 4 -12.19 -15.52 6.70
N ILE A 5 -11.12 -14.75 6.45
CA ILE A 5 -11.20 -13.33 6.13
C ILE A 5 -11.91 -13.22 4.77
N PRO A 6 -13.02 -12.46 4.66
CA PRO A 6 -13.80 -12.39 3.43
C PRO A 6 -12.95 -11.85 2.28
N VAL A 7 -12.82 -12.65 1.23
CA VAL A 7 -12.12 -12.27 0.00
C VAL A 7 -13.02 -11.33 -0.79
N TYR A 8 -12.82 -10.03 -0.65
CA TYR A 8 -13.55 -9.01 -1.42
C TYR A 8 -13.25 -9.15 -2.92
N LYS A 9 -14.15 -9.80 -3.67
CA LYS A 9 -14.04 -9.93 -5.13
C LYS A 9 -14.41 -8.64 -5.87
N ARG A 10 -15.09 -7.68 -5.22
CA ARG A 10 -15.60 -6.42 -5.78
C ARG A 10 -15.37 -5.28 -4.78
N CYS A 11 -14.83 -4.15 -5.24
CA CYS A 11 -14.94 -2.87 -4.51
C CYS A 11 -16.37 -2.33 -4.63
N CYS A 12 -16.74 -1.35 -3.80
CA CYS A 12 -18.07 -0.73 -3.68
C CYS A 12 -18.70 -0.18 -5.00
N PHE A 13 -18.06 -0.32 -6.16
CA PHE A 13 -18.49 0.21 -7.47
C PHE A 13 -18.23 -0.73 -8.68
N CYS A 14 -18.08 -2.05 -8.51
CA CYS A 14 -17.82 -3.00 -9.63
C CYS A 14 -16.54 -2.75 -10.45
N VAL A 15 -15.71 -1.77 -10.06
CA VAL A 15 -14.44 -1.44 -10.71
C VAL A 15 -13.45 -2.60 -10.52
N PRO A 16 -12.71 -3.03 -11.57
CA PRO A 16 -11.71 -4.09 -11.42
C PRO A 16 -10.70 -3.66 -10.36
N LEU A 17 -10.40 -4.55 -9.41
CA LEU A 17 -9.62 -4.29 -8.18
C LEU A 17 -8.36 -3.42 -8.42
N ARG A 18 -7.71 -3.64 -9.56
CA ARG A 18 -6.52 -2.92 -9.99
C ARG A 18 -6.73 -1.45 -10.33
N TYR A 19 -7.84 -1.08 -10.97
CA TYR A 19 -8.17 0.32 -11.23
C TYR A 19 -8.60 1.03 -9.95
N GLY A 20 -9.26 0.31 -9.03
CA GLY A 20 -9.57 0.82 -7.70
C GLY A 20 -8.31 1.14 -6.88
N LEU A 21 -7.32 0.23 -6.91
CA LEU A 21 -6.02 0.42 -6.28
C LEU A 21 -5.26 1.62 -6.87
N LEU A 22 -5.27 1.75 -8.21
CA LEU A 22 -4.63 2.87 -8.90
C LEU A 22 -5.31 4.21 -8.53
N GLY A 23 -6.64 4.24 -8.59
CA GLY A 23 -7.44 5.42 -8.21
C GLY A 23 -7.22 5.84 -6.76
N TRP A 24 -7.19 4.88 -5.83
CA TRP A 24 -6.89 5.17 -4.43
C TRP A 24 -5.43 5.61 -4.21
N GLY A 25 -4.49 5.07 -5.00
CA GLY A 25 -3.11 5.54 -5.02
C GLY A 25 -3.01 7.02 -5.40
N TYR A 26 -3.74 7.46 -6.43
CA TYR A 26 -3.84 8.88 -6.79
C TYR A 26 -4.50 9.72 -5.68
N PHE A 27 -5.60 9.23 -5.10
CA PHE A 27 -6.26 9.92 -4.00
C PHE A 27 -5.33 10.11 -2.79
N LYS A 28 -4.59 9.05 -2.42
CA LYS A 28 -3.55 9.11 -1.38
C LYS A 28 -2.46 10.10 -1.74
N MET A 29 -1.92 10.05 -2.96
CA MET A 29 -0.89 10.97 -3.43
C MET A 29 -1.34 12.44 -3.32
N THR A 30 -2.59 12.72 -3.70
CA THR A 30 -3.19 14.05 -3.59
C THR A 30 -3.34 14.47 -2.12
N ALA A 31 -3.82 13.58 -1.25
CA ALA A 31 -3.94 13.85 0.19
C ALA A 31 -2.56 14.14 0.84
N ASP A 32 -1.56 13.33 0.51
CA ASP A 32 -0.19 13.49 1.01
C ASP A 32 0.41 14.83 0.51
N ALA A 33 0.18 15.21 -0.74
CA ALA A 33 0.63 16.50 -1.29
C ALA A 33 0.00 17.70 -0.55
N PHE A 34 -1.31 17.66 -0.29
CA PHE A 34 -1.98 18.70 0.50
C PHE A 34 -1.41 18.77 1.92
N PHE A 35 -1.11 17.63 2.53
CA PHE A 35 -0.53 17.57 3.87
C PHE A 35 0.89 18.16 3.92
N VAL A 36 1.76 17.83 2.97
CA VAL A 36 3.11 18.40 2.83
C VAL A 36 3.06 19.91 2.62
N ILE A 37 2.18 20.41 1.74
CA ILE A 37 2.02 21.86 1.53
C ILE A 37 1.58 22.55 2.83
N TYR A 38 0.61 21.98 3.54
CA TYR A 38 0.12 22.52 4.80
C TYR A 38 1.21 22.54 5.88
N LEU A 39 1.97 21.45 6.04
CA LEU A 39 3.11 21.38 6.95
C LEU A 39 4.18 22.41 6.57
N SER A 40 4.56 22.50 5.30
CA SER A 40 5.53 23.47 4.79
C SER A 40 5.11 24.92 5.09
N LEU A 41 3.84 25.27 4.87
CA LEU A 41 3.30 26.60 5.20
C LEU A 41 3.31 26.87 6.72
N SER A 42 2.99 25.86 7.53
CA SER A 42 3.08 25.93 8.97
C SER A 42 4.53 26.22 9.40
N MET A 43 5.50 25.49 8.86
CA MET A 43 6.93 25.66 9.12
C MET A 43 7.41 27.07 8.75
N ILE A 44 7.02 27.59 7.59
CA ILE A 44 7.37 28.95 7.16
C ILE A 44 6.83 29.99 8.16
N ARG A 45 5.60 29.81 8.66
CA ARG A 45 5.03 30.69 9.70
C ARG A 45 5.83 30.63 11.00
N TYR A 46 6.23 29.45 11.45
CA TYR A 46 7.07 29.30 12.65
C TYR A 46 8.43 29.98 12.49
N VAL A 47 9.08 29.84 11.33
CA VAL A 47 10.37 30.50 11.04
C VAL A 47 10.22 32.03 11.00
N MET A 48 9.15 32.56 10.40
CA MET A 48 8.87 34.00 10.40
C MET A 48 8.61 34.54 11.82
N MET A 49 7.91 33.76 12.65
CA MET A 49 7.67 34.12 14.05
C MET A 49 8.98 34.12 14.85
N MET A 50 9.85 33.12 14.66
CA MET A 50 11.17 33.08 15.28
C MET A 50 12.03 34.30 14.95
N LYS A 51 12.01 34.76 13.70
CA LYS A 51 12.77 35.96 13.28
C LYS A 51 12.28 37.23 13.97
N SER A 52 11.01 37.27 14.37
CA SER A 52 10.37 38.43 14.99
C SER A 52 10.50 38.45 16.53
N CYS A 53 10.80 37.31 17.16
CA CYS A 53 11.02 37.22 18.61
C CYS A 53 12.48 37.53 18.99
N THR A 54 12.67 38.52 19.85
CA THR A 54 14.00 38.95 20.35
C THR A 54 14.46 38.16 21.58
N ASP A 55 13.56 37.41 22.23
CA ASP A 55 13.86 36.71 23.48
C ASP A 55 14.52 35.33 23.26
N HIS A 56 15.64 35.10 23.95
CA HIS A 56 16.48 33.90 23.83
C HIS A 56 15.81 32.65 24.39
N ASN A 57 15.00 32.78 25.46
CA ASN A 57 14.33 31.64 26.11
C ASN A 57 13.14 31.11 25.29
N HIS A 58 12.45 31.98 24.55
CA HIS A 58 11.40 31.53 23.63
C HIS A 58 11.97 30.87 22.38
N ARG A 59 13.18 31.25 21.95
CA ARG A 59 13.80 30.71 20.75
C ARG A 59 14.19 29.23 20.86
N SER A 60 14.63 28.77 22.03
CA SER A 60 14.97 27.34 22.25
C SER A 60 13.73 26.45 22.21
N GLN A 61 12.63 26.87 22.85
CA GLN A 61 11.36 26.14 22.83
C GLN A 61 10.78 26.04 21.42
N ILE A 62 10.83 27.13 20.64
CA ILE A 62 10.32 27.11 19.25
C ILE A 62 11.19 26.20 18.35
N LEU A 63 12.49 26.10 18.61
CA LEU A 63 13.39 25.20 17.88
C LEU A 63 13.03 23.73 18.11
N GLU A 64 12.77 23.33 19.35
CA GLU A 64 12.36 21.96 19.68
C GLU A 64 11.02 21.60 19.01
N ASP A 65 10.07 22.52 19.02
CA ASP A 65 8.77 22.39 18.35
C ASP A 65 8.88 22.32 16.81
N LEU A 66 10.00 22.78 16.21
CA LEU A 66 10.23 22.77 14.77
C LEU A 66 10.86 21.45 14.27
N ILE A 67 11.62 20.74 15.11
CA ILE A 67 12.36 19.54 14.71
C ILE A 67 11.38 18.42 14.29
N LEU A 68 10.35 18.17 15.09
CA LEU A 68 9.38 17.11 14.82
C LEU A 68 8.61 17.31 13.48
N PRO A 69 8.01 18.48 13.20
CA PRO A 69 7.35 18.71 11.91
C PRO A 69 8.32 18.68 10.73
N MET A 70 9.60 19.02 10.91
CA MET A 70 10.63 18.87 9.88
C MET A 70 10.87 17.39 9.53
N ILE A 71 11.00 16.54 10.55
CA ILE A 71 11.17 15.10 10.37
C ILE A 71 9.91 14.50 9.73
N ALA A 72 8.73 14.93 10.18
CA ALA A 72 7.46 14.49 9.60
C ALA A 72 7.38 14.83 8.11
N ASP A 73 7.67 16.08 7.74
CA ASP A 73 7.65 16.54 6.34
C ASP A 73 8.60 15.71 5.46
N ALA A 74 9.82 15.42 5.94
CA ALA A 74 10.76 14.55 5.24
C ALA A 74 10.22 13.13 5.03
N VAL A 75 9.57 12.54 6.04
CA VAL A 75 8.95 11.21 5.93
C VAL A 75 7.78 11.20 4.94
N PHE A 76 6.96 12.25 4.94
CA PHE A 76 5.85 12.39 3.99
C PHE A 76 6.33 12.59 2.54
N ILE A 77 7.44 13.31 2.32
CA ILE A 77 8.06 13.41 1.00
C ILE A 77 8.53 12.02 0.52
N VAL A 78 9.14 11.22 1.39
CA VAL A 78 9.55 9.85 1.04
C VAL A 78 8.33 8.97 0.73
N ASP A 79 7.24 9.10 1.50
CA ASP A 79 6.00 8.36 1.26
C ASP A 79 5.33 8.76 -0.06
N PHE A 80 5.37 10.05 -0.39
CA PHE A 80 4.90 10.59 -1.67
C PHE A 80 5.68 9.98 -2.84
N MET A 81 7.01 9.95 -2.75
CA MET A 81 7.86 9.33 -3.77
C MET A 81 7.61 7.82 -3.89
N ALA A 82 7.41 7.13 -2.77
CA ALA A 82 7.05 5.71 -2.76
C ALA A 82 5.68 5.46 -3.43
N THR A 83 4.72 6.36 -3.23
CA THR A 83 3.38 6.30 -3.85
C THR A 83 3.47 6.51 -5.36
N ILE A 84 4.32 7.42 -5.85
CA ILE A 84 4.57 7.59 -7.29
C ILE A 84 5.18 6.31 -7.88
N MET A 85 6.22 5.76 -7.25
CA MET A 85 6.85 4.53 -7.68
C MET A 85 5.83 3.37 -7.74
N PHE A 86 4.91 3.32 -6.77
CA PHE A 86 3.83 2.36 -6.73
C PHE A 86 2.86 2.53 -7.91
N ILE A 87 2.45 3.76 -8.24
CA ILE A 87 1.56 4.04 -9.39
C ILE A 87 2.23 3.57 -10.68
N VAL A 88 3.50 3.94 -10.90
CA VAL A 88 4.30 3.51 -12.06
C VAL A 88 4.43 1.99 -12.10
N GLY A 89 4.68 1.36 -10.96
CA GLY A 89 4.73 -0.10 -10.82
C GLY A 89 3.39 -0.78 -11.13
N GLY A 90 2.29 -0.18 -10.70
CA GLY A 90 0.92 -0.61 -10.97
C GLY A 90 0.60 -0.62 -12.47
N HIS A 91 1.17 0.29 -13.26
CA HIS A 91 1.04 0.27 -14.72
C HIS A 91 1.83 -0.87 -15.37
N LYS A 92 3.03 -1.21 -14.86
CA LYS A 92 3.97 -2.16 -15.50
C LYS A 92 3.59 -3.66 -15.38
N LYS A 93 2.41 -4.00 -14.81
CA LYS A 93 1.89 -5.39 -14.74
C LYS A 93 2.80 -6.42 -14.04
N SER A 94 3.84 -5.99 -13.31
CA SER A 94 4.85 -6.90 -12.74
C SER A 94 4.52 -7.31 -11.30
N VAL A 95 4.11 -8.57 -11.13
CA VAL A 95 3.72 -9.15 -9.82
C VAL A 95 4.86 -9.10 -8.78
N LYS A 96 6.12 -9.27 -9.23
CA LYS A 96 7.30 -9.21 -8.35
C LYS A 96 7.48 -7.82 -7.72
N LEU A 97 7.24 -6.77 -8.49
CA LEU A 97 7.40 -5.38 -8.06
C LEU A 97 6.37 -5.04 -6.98
N MET A 98 5.12 -5.47 -7.19
CA MET A 98 4.01 -5.24 -6.27
C MET A 98 4.23 -5.84 -4.87
N ARG A 99 4.93 -6.98 -4.77
CA ARG A 99 5.29 -7.59 -3.47
C ARG A 99 6.32 -6.75 -2.71
N VAL A 100 7.33 -6.22 -3.40
CA VAL A 100 8.34 -5.35 -2.77
C VAL A 100 7.69 -4.05 -2.30
N PHE A 101 6.77 -3.50 -3.09
CA PHE A 101 6.01 -2.32 -2.69
C PHE A 101 5.18 -2.55 -1.43
N TYR A 102 4.52 -3.69 -1.29
CA TYR A 102 3.76 -4.00 -0.08
C TYR A 102 4.60 -3.92 1.20
N PHE A 103 5.79 -4.52 1.17
CA PHE A 103 6.69 -4.48 2.32
C PHE A 103 7.13 -3.04 2.64
N LYS A 104 7.44 -2.24 1.61
CA LYS A 104 7.74 -0.82 1.77
C LYS A 104 6.56 -0.03 2.33
N SER A 105 5.34 -0.25 1.82
CA SER A 105 4.14 0.45 2.29
C SER A 105 3.80 0.12 3.75
N ILE A 106 4.03 -1.12 4.20
CA ILE A 106 3.90 -1.47 5.62
C ILE A 106 4.94 -0.73 6.46
N ALA A 107 6.21 -0.73 6.03
CA ALA A 107 7.27 -0.03 6.76
C ALA A 107 6.94 1.47 6.91
N MET A 108 6.52 2.13 5.83
CA MET A 108 6.11 3.54 5.86
C MET A 108 4.90 3.76 6.76
N PHE A 109 3.89 2.88 6.73
CA PHE A 109 2.75 2.97 7.63
C PHE A 109 3.16 2.90 9.12
N MET A 110 4.12 2.03 9.46
CA MET A 110 4.64 1.97 10.82
C MET A 110 5.37 3.26 11.21
N PHE A 111 6.15 3.86 10.30
CA PHE A 111 6.78 5.17 10.55
C PHE A 111 5.73 6.27 10.75
N THR A 112 4.70 6.34 9.90
CA THR A 112 3.61 7.32 10.06
C THR A 112 2.87 7.14 11.37
N LEU A 113 2.64 5.90 11.81
CA LEU A 113 1.99 5.58 13.08
C LEU A 113 2.84 6.06 14.27
N ILE A 114 4.15 5.79 14.26
CA ILE A 114 5.07 6.24 15.30
C ILE A 114 5.11 7.77 15.35
N LEU A 115 5.24 8.44 14.20
CA LEU A 115 5.23 9.91 14.13
C LEU A 115 3.93 10.50 14.66
N THR A 116 2.80 9.91 14.31
CA THR A 116 1.49 10.37 14.81
C THR A 116 1.41 10.18 16.32
N ALA A 117 1.83 9.03 16.85
CA ALA A 117 1.84 8.76 18.28
C ALA A 117 2.73 9.75 19.05
N THR A 118 3.95 10.02 18.56
CA THR A 118 4.85 11.02 19.14
C THR A 118 4.22 12.41 19.11
N SER A 119 3.58 12.79 18.01
CA SER A 119 2.89 14.08 17.88
C SER A 119 1.72 14.21 18.86
N VAL A 120 0.97 13.12 19.10
CA VAL A 120 -0.10 13.08 20.10
C VAL A 120 0.45 13.29 21.51
N VAL A 121 1.52 12.58 21.87
CA VAL A 121 2.14 12.71 23.20
C VAL A 121 2.63 14.14 23.45
N LEU A 122 3.29 14.74 22.45
CA LEU A 122 3.78 16.12 22.54
C LEU A 122 2.62 17.12 22.67
N ALA A 123 1.55 16.92 21.91
CA ALA A 123 0.36 17.75 21.98
C ALA A 123 -0.34 17.65 23.34
N ILE A 124 -0.40 16.47 23.97
CA ILE A 124 -0.95 16.29 25.32
C ILE A 124 -0.06 17.00 26.36
N GLN A 125 1.25 16.92 26.23
CA GLN A 125 2.17 17.62 27.12
C GLN A 125 1.99 19.14 27.01
N ASN A 126 1.90 19.65 25.78
CA ASN A 126 1.65 21.07 25.53
C ASN A 126 0.24 21.52 25.95
N PHE A 127 -0.75 20.63 25.88
CA PHE A 127 -2.11 20.88 26.36
C PHE A 127 -2.14 21.18 27.87
N MET A 128 -1.35 20.47 28.67
CA MET A 128 -1.26 20.72 30.12
C MET A 128 -0.63 22.07 30.47
N LEU A 129 0.04 22.74 29.51
CA LEU A 129 0.87 23.92 29.73
C LEU A 129 0.35 25.22 29.08
N ARG A 130 -0.62 25.19 28.15
CA ARG A 130 -1.03 26.36 27.33
C ARG A 130 -2.54 26.61 27.23
N ASP A 131 -2.87 27.86 26.88
CA ASP A 131 -4.23 28.41 26.74
C ASP A 131 -5.09 27.85 25.59
N MET A 132 -6.41 28.11 25.69
CA MET A 132 -7.52 27.70 24.81
C MET A 132 -7.28 27.86 23.28
N LEU A 133 -6.54 28.88 22.82
CA LEU A 133 -6.28 29.11 21.38
C LEU A 133 -5.46 28.00 20.72
N PHE A 134 -4.76 27.18 21.52
CA PHE A 134 -4.00 26.03 21.02
C PHE A 134 -4.91 24.86 20.58
N TRP A 135 -6.15 24.80 21.09
CA TRP A 135 -7.07 23.70 20.82
C TRP A 135 -7.50 23.61 19.35
N ASP A 136 -7.86 24.74 18.75
CA ASP A 136 -8.41 24.77 17.38
C ASP A 136 -7.38 24.23 16.37
N ARG A 137 -6.13 24.72 16.47
CA ARG A 137 -5.03 24.24 15.63
C ARG A 137 -4.69 22.78 15.86
N THR A 138 -4.69 22.34 17.12
CA THR A 138 -4.33 20.97 17.49
C THR A 138 -5.38 19.96 17.04
N MET A 139 -6.66 20.29 17.18
CA MET A 139 -7.77 19.46 16.69
C MET A 139 -7.76 19.33 15.17
N LEU A 140 -7.49 20.43 14.46
CA LEU A 140 -7.34 20.41 13.01
C LEU A 140 -6.19 19.48 12.58
N MET A 141 -5.02 19.59 13.23
CA MET A 141 -3.88 18.70 12.99
C MET A 141 -4.22 17.23 13.22
N PHE A 142 -4.87 16.90 14.33
CA PHE A 142 -5.30 15.52 14.60
C PHE A 142 -6.30 14.99 13.59
N SER A 143 -7.24 15.83 13.13
CA SER A 143 -8.17 15.46 12.07
C SER A 143 -7.42 15.06 10.80
N PHE A 144 -6.40 15.84 10.40
CA PHE A 144 -5.57 15.50 9.24
C PHE A 144 -4.80 14.19 9.42
N TYR A 145 -4.14 14.00 10.57
CA TYR A 145 -3.44 12.73 10.86
C TYR A 145 -4.39 11.53 10.81
N PHE A 146 -5.59 11.67 11.37
CA PHE A 146 -6.60 10.62 11.34
C PHE A 146 -7.03 10.27 9.91
N VAL A 147 -7.29 11.28 9.07
CA VAL A 147 -7.65 11.08 7.66
C VAL A 147 -6.51 10.38 6.91
N VAL A 148 -5.26 10.82 7.09
CA VAL A 148 -4.08 10.19 6.48
C VAL A 148 -3.97 8.72 6.90
N LEU A 149 -4.09 8.43 8.20
CA LEU A 149 -4.03 7.05 8.71
C LEU A 149 -5.17 6.19 8.18
N ALA A 150 -6.39 6.72 8.12
CA ALA A 150 -7.54 6.01 7.57
C ALA A 150 -7.33 5.69 6.08
N VAL A 151 -6.89 6.66 5.30
CA VAL A 151 -6.60 6.51 3.86
C VAL A 151 -5.48 5.49 3.63
N GLN A 152 -4.42 5.54 4.43
CA GLN A 152 -3.28 4.64 4.34
C GLN A 152 -3.63 3.21 4.79
N THR A 153 -4.45 3.07 5.84
CA THR A 153 -4.94 1.77 6.31
C THR A 153 -5.83 1.12 5.25
N TYR A 154 -6.77 1.88 4.68
CA TYR A 154 -7.63 1.41 3.60
C TYR A 154 -6.81 1.01 2.36
N PHE A 155 -5.81 1.81 1.99
CA PHE A 155 -4.87 1.47 0.91
C PHE A 155 -4.15 0.15 1.15
N LEU A 156 -3.64 -0.09 2.36
CA LEU A 156 -2.98 -1.36 2.72
C LEU A 156 -3.92 -2.56 2.64
N ILE A 157 -5.18 -2.41 3.07
CA ILE A 157 -6.20 -3.47 2.98
C ILE A 157 -6.49 -3.82 1.51
N LEU A 158 -6.60 -2.80 0.65
CA LEU A 158 -6.77 -3.01 -0.80
C LEU A 158 -5.56 -3.71 -1.41
N LEU A 159 -4.36 -3.28 -1.07
CA LEU A 159 -3.11 -3.84 -1.56
C LEU A 159 -2.97 -5.32 -1.15
N ARG A 160 -3.30 -5.63 0.11
CA ARG A 160 -3.33 -7.02 0.61
C ARG A 160 -4.33 -7.87 -0.17
N SER A 161 -5.53 -7.34 -0.41
CA SER A 161 -6.59 -8.02 -1.15
C SER A 161 -6.16 -8.36 -2.59
N GLU A 162 -5.42 -7.46 -3.25
CA GLU A 162 -4.88 -7.71 -4.59
C GLU A 162 -3.77 -8.76 -4.60
N ILE A 163 -2.87 -8.74 -3.62
CA ILE A 163 -1.81 -9.76 -3.49
C ILE A 163 -2.39 -11.15 -3.32
N ILE A 164 -3.39 -11.32 -2.44
CA ILE A 164 -4.06 -12.60 -2.21
C ILE A 164 -4.70 -13.10 -3.51
N LYS A 165 -5.39 -12.21 -4.25
CA LYS A 165 -6.04 -12.55 -5.52
C LYS A 165 -5.04 -12.98 -6.60
N LEU A 166 -3.86 -12.34 -6.66
CA LEU A 166 -2.79 -12.73 -7.58
C LEU A 166 -2.20 -14.08 -7.20
N TRP A 167 -2.04 -14.36 -5.91
CA TRP A 167 -1.53 -15.63 -5.42
C TRP A 167 -2.46 -16.80 -5.77
N THR A 168 -3.76 -16.65 -5.54
CA THR A 168 -4.76 -17.68 -5.85
C THR A 168 -4.83 -17.97 -7.36
N ASN A 169 -4.83 -16.95 -8.22
CA ASN A 169 -4.82 -17.15 -9.68
C ASN A 169 -3.55 -17.85 -10.18
N THR A 170 -2.41 -17.54 -9.56
CA THR A 170 -1.14 -18.18 -9.89
C THR A 170 -1.18 -19.67 -9.55
N LYS A 171 -1.69 -20.03 -8.36
CA LYS A 171 -1.84 -21.42 -7.92
C LYS A 171 -2.76 -22.23 -8.85
N ILE A 172 -3.88 -21.65 -9.27
CA ILE A 172 -4.83 -22.31 -10.19
C ILE A 172 -4.19 -22.55 -11.57
N ARG A 173 -3.44 -21.58 -12.10
CA ARG A 173 -2.70 -21.76 -13.38
C ARG A 173 -1.67 -22.88 -13.31
N PHE A 174 -0.95 -23.01 -12.20
CA PHE A 174 0.01 -24.11 -12.02
C PHE A 174 -0.68 -25.48 -11.96
N MET A 175 -1.85 -25.57 -11.32
CA MET A 175 -2.61 -26.82 -11.28
C MET A 175 -3.15 -27.19 -12.67
N ASN A 176 -3.71 -26.23 -13.41
CA ASN A 176 -4.23 -26.49 -14.75
C ASN A 176 -3.12 -26.95 -15.72
N ASN A 177 -1.96 -26.28 -15.72
CA ASN A 177 -0.84 -26.68 -16.58
C ASN A 177 -0.25 -28.06 -16.20
N ALA A 178 -0.29 -28.44 -14.93
CA ALA A 178 0.16 -29.76 -14.49
C ALA A 178 -0.84 -30.87 -14.83
N THR A 179 -2.14 -30.56 -14.89
CA THR A 179 -3.19 -31.48 -15.33
C THR A 179 -3.19 -31.62 -16.85
N GLU A 180 -3.02 -30.52 -17.59
CA GLU A 180 -2.87 -30.54 -19.06
C GLU A 180 -1.62 -31.30 -19.50
N GLY A 181 -0.49 -31.15 -18.80
CA GLY A 181 0.74 -31.91 -19.09
C GLY A 181 0.67 -33.40 -18.77
N LYS A 182 -0.32 -33.84 -17.98
CA LYS A 182 -0.62 -35.27 -17.80
C LYS A 182 -1.61 -35.80 -18.84
N PHE A 183 -2.48 -34.94 -19.38
CA PHE A 183 -3.45 -35.35 -20.40
C PHE A 183 -2.80 -35.55 -21.78
N THR A 184 -1.74 -34.81 -22.11
CA THR A 184 -1.00 -35.02 -23.37
C THR A 184 -0.20 -36.31 -23.41
N LYS A 185 0.29 -36.82 -22.27
CA LYS A 185 1.02 -38.10 -22.25
C LYS A 185 0.11 -39.32 -22.44
N ASN A 186 -1.13 -39.28 -21.96
CA ASN A 186 -2.05 -40.40 -22.15
C ASN A 186 -2.69 -40.43 -23.55
N CYS A 187 -2.67 -39.35 -24.32
CA CYS A 187 -3.16 -39.37 -25.71
C CYS A 187 -2.10 -39.82 -26.73
N GLU A 188 -0.80 -39.75 -26.41
CA GLU A 188 0.24 -40.38 -27.24
C GLU A 188 0.28 -41.90 -27.03
N GLU A 189 0.11 -42.38 -25.79
CA GLU A 189 0.12 -43.84 -25.51
C GLU A 189 -1.12 -44.57 -26.07
N ILE A 190 -2.27 -43.91 -26.22
CA ILE A 190 -3.47 -44.52 -26.83
C ILE A 190 -3.36 -44.58 -28.36
N GLY A 191 -2.57 -43.69 -28.99
CA GLY A 191 -2.35 -43.72 -30.44
C GLY A 191 -1.41 -44.83 -30.90
N GLU A 192 -0.41 -45.20 -30.08
CA GLU A 192 0.53 -46.28 -30.42
C GLU A 192 -0.05 -47.70 -30.17
N GLU A 193 -1.01 -47.87 -29.25
CA GLU A 193 -1.65 -49.18 -29.02
C GLU A 193 -2.70 -49.53 -30.10
N GLU A 194 -3.31 -48.56 -30.77
CA GLU A 194 -4.27 -48.80 -31.88
C GLU A 194 -3.54 -49.19 -33.18
N GLU A 195 -2.37 -48.62 -33.45
CA GLU A 195 -1.58 -48.92 -34.67
C GLU A 195 -0.96 -50.33 -34.63
N ILE A 196 -0.60 -50.84 -33.45
CA ILE A 196 -0.09 -52.22 -33.27
C ILE A 196 -1.19 -53.27 -33.44
N ARG A 197 -2.47 -52.93 -33.14
CA ARG A 197 -3.59 -53.86 -33.30
C ARG A 197 -4.02 -54.06 -34.75
N GLU A 198 -3.94 -53.01 -35.57
CA GLU A 198 -4.26 -53.12 -37.00
C GLU A 198 -3.21 -53.94 -37.78
N GLU A 199 -1.92 -53.90 -37.39
CA GLU A 199 -0.88 -54.74 -38.02
C GLU A 199 -0.97 -56.24 -37.68
N GLU A 200 -1.55 -56.60 -36.52
CA GLU A 200 -1.77 -58.02 -36.15
C GLU A 200 -2.98 -58.65 -36.84
N GLU A 201 -4.04 -57.87 -37.14
CA GLU A 201 -5.20 -58.39 -37.90
C GLU A 201 -4.86 -58.64 -39.38
N ILE A 202 -4.01 -57.81 -40.00
CA ILE A 202 -3.60 -57.98 -41.41
C ILE A 202 -2.72 -59.23 -41.60
N ASN A 203 -1.89 -59.59 -40.63
CA ASN A 203 -1.01 -60.77 -40.74
C ASN A 203 -1.71 -62.12 -40.51
N MET A 204 -2.95 -62.14 -40.01
CA MET A 204 -3.73 -63.38 -39.83
C MET A 204 -4.60 -63.75 -41.05
N GLU A 205 -4.75 -62.85 -42.03
CA GLU A 205 -5.53 -63.11 -43.25
C GLU A 205 -4.71 -63.73 -44.39
N ASP A 206 -3.38 -63.76 -44.26
CA ASP A 206 -2.43 -64.25 -45.27
C ASP A 206 -1.85 -65.66 -44.99
N THR A 207 -2.42 -66.43 -44.04
CA THR A 207 -1.99 -67.83 -43.74
C THR A 207 -3.14 -68.83 -43.92
#